data_AF-A0A4Y2SZR4-F1
#
_entry.id   AF-A0A4Y2SZR4-F1
#
_cell.length_a   1.000
_cell.length_b   1.000
_cell.length_c   1.000
_cell.angle_alpha   90.00
_cell.angle_beta   90.00
_cell.angle_gamma   90.00
#
_symmetry.space_group_name_H-M   'P 1'
#
loop_
_entity.id
_entity.type
_entity.pdbx_description
1 polymer ?
#
loop_
_entity_poly.entity_id
_entity_poly.type
_entity_poly.pdbx_seq_one_letter_code
_entity_poly.pdbx_strand_id
1 'polypeptide(L)'
;MGPAKKHPFSGQSSLQSYDSFIIIKRITETDENFGNVSPFLVEKANTGSVGIISSAKLMLSGDLLVEVASRKQAQQILKLNSLSTIPVSVKPHLTLNTLKGAITCGRLLNISIEEITQEFERKRLS
;
A
#
# COMPACT_ATOMS: atom_id res chain seq x y z
N MET A 1 -43.81 25.74 -11.28
CA MET A 1 -42.61 25.17 -11.92
C MET A 1 -41.42 26.04 -11.56
N GLY A 2 -40.56 25.59 -10.65
CA GLY A 2 -39.24 26.17 -10.43
C GLY A 2 -38.33 25.03 -9.99
N PRO A 3 -37.25 24.70 -10.71
CA PRO A 3 -36.43 23.54 -10.36
C PRO A 3 -35.71 23.83 -9.04
N ALA A 4 -35.78 22.87 -8.11
CA ALA A 4 -35.02 22.89 -6.88
C ALA A 4 -33.52 23.03 -7.21
N LYS A 5 -32.89 24.08 -6.67
CA LYS A 5 -31.46 24.34 -6.82
C LYS A 5 -30.68 23.18 -6.21
N LYS A 6 -30.12 22.31 -7.06
CA LYS A 6 -29.08 21.36 -6.70
C LYS A 6 -27.85 22.18 -6.30
N HIS A 7 -27.62 22.28 -5.00
CA HIS A 7 -26.36 22.72 -4.44
C HIS A 7 -25.26 21.81 -5.01
N PRO A 8 -24.16 22.37 -5.55
CA PRO A 8 -23.04 21.53 -5.93
C PRO A 8 -22.54 20.88 -4.64
N PHE A 9 -22.54 19.55 -4.60
CA PHE A 9 -21.84 18.76 -3.60
C PHE A 9 -20.33 18.95 -3.85
N SER A 10 -19.86 20.16 -3.56
CA SER A 10 -18.46 20.56 -3.64
C SER A 10 -17.75 19.95 -2.43
N GLY A 11 -17.21 18.75 -2.60
CA GLY A 11 -16.49 18.07 -1.53
C GLY A 11 -15.85 16.75 -1.91
N GLN A 12 -16.27 16.10 -3.00
CA GLN A 12 -15.48 15.02 -3.57
C GLN A 12 -14.33 15.61 -4.38
N SER A 13 -13.30 16.09 -3.68
CA SER A 13 -11.98 15.85 -4.21
C SER A 13 -11.89 14.33 -4.34
N SER A 14 -11.83 13.84 -5.58
CA SER A 14 -11.20 12.56 -5.81
C SER A 14 -9.76 12.74 -5.33
N LEU A 15 -9.53 12.61 -4.02
CA LEU A 15 -8.22 12.33 -3.48
C LEU A 15 -7.86 11.04 -4.19
N GLN A 16 -7.12 11.17 -5.29
CA GLN A 16 -6.56 10.04 -6.02
C GLN A 16 -5.52 9.45 -5.09
N SER A 17 -6.01 8.66 -4.14
CA SER A 17 -5.21 7.91 -3.20
C SER A 17 -4.34 6.98 -4.02
N TYR A 18 -3.06 6.98 -3.70
CA TYR A 18 -2.10 6.07 -4.28
C TYR A 18 -1.47 5.25 -3.16
N ASP A 19 -1.12 4.02 -3.49
CA ASP A 19 -0.41 3.15 -2.57
C ASP A 19 0.97 3.73 -2.30
N SER A 20 1.19 4.22 -1.08
CA SER A 20 2.48 4.76 -0.65
C SER A 20 3.41 3.65 -0.18
N PHE A 21 2.84 2.57 0.38
CA PHE A 21 3.58 1.44 0.92
C PHE A 21 3.50 0.24 -0.01
N ILE A 22 4.65 -0.24 -0.46
CA ILE A 22 4.72 -1.23 -1.52
C ILE A 22 5.70 -2.31 -1.10
N ILE A 23 5.30 -3.56 -1.26
CA ILE A 23 6.10 -4.74 -0.96
C ILE A 23 6.74 -5.22 -2.26
N ILE A 24 8.06 -5.36 -2.24
CA ILE A 24 8.83 -6.01 -3.29
C ILE A 24 9.26 -7.36 -2.76
N LYS A 25 8.77 -8.42 -3.40
CA LYS A 25 9.15 -9.80 -3.13
C LYS A 25 10.05 -10.30 -4.24
N ARG A 26 11.14 -10.97 -3.87
CA ARG A 26 12.03 -11.61 -4.84
C ARG A 26 11.33 -12.85 -5.44
N ILE A 27 11.43 -13.03 -6.75
CA ILE A 27 10.99 -14.26 -7.41
C ILE A 27 12.24 -15.09 -7.69
N THR A 28 12.37 -16.24 -7.04
CA THR A 28 13.46 -17.19 -7.33
C THR A 28 12.93 -18.62 -7.27
N GLU A 29 13.62 -19.54 -7.92
CA GLU A 29 13.32 -20.97 -7.82
C GLU A 29 13.71 -21.56 -6.46
N THR A 30 14.63 -20.89 -5.74
CA THR A 30 15.23 -21.35 -4.48
C THR A 30 14.74 -20.58 -3.25
N ASP A 31 13.65 -19.81 -3.35
CA ASP A 31 13.05 -18.97 -2.29
C ASP A 31 14.07 -18.04 -1.57
N GLU A 32 15.04 -17.52 -2.32
CA GLU A 32 15.94 -16.50 -1.84
C GLU A 32 15.21 -15.17 -1.58
N ASN A 33 15.68 -14.44 -0.58
CA ASN A 33 15.11 -13.16 -0.16
C ASN A 33 16.15 -12.02 -0.22
N PHE A 34 15.76 -10.82 0.22
CA PHE A 34 16.65 -9.64 0.23
C PHE A 34 17.61 -9.60 1.43
N GLY A 35 17.52 -10.53 2.37
CA GLY A 35 18.40 -10.59 3.56
C GLY A 35 19.88 -10.81 3.24
N ASN A 36 20.17 -11.48 2.12
CA ASN A 36 21.55 -11.68 1.63
C ASN A 36 21.99 -10.59 0.65
N VAL A 37 21.13 -9.61 0.35
CA VAL A 37 21.44 -8.53 -0.59
C VAL A 37 21.96 -7.33 0.17
N SER A 38 23.08 -6.76 -0.29
CA SER A 38 23.66 -5.59 0.35
C SER A 38 22.69 -4.40 0.37
N PRO A 39 22.50 -3.71 1.51
CA PRO A 39 21.59 -2.57 1.61
C PRO A 39 21.97 -1.43 0.66
N PHE A 40 23.27 -1.23 0.41
CA PHE A 40 23.75 -0.25 -0.57
C PHE A 40 23.34 -0.60 -2.00
N LEU A 41 23.31 -1.89 -2.35
CA LEU A 41 22.86 -2.35 -3.66
C LEU A 41 21.35 -2.14 -3.80
N VAL A 42 20.60 -2.44 -2.76
CA VAL A 42 19.15 -2.21 -2.71
C VAL A 42 18.83 -0.73 -2.91
N GLU A 43 19.51 0.15 -2.19
CA GLU A 43 19.33 1.60 -2.30
C GLU A 43 19.65 2.12 -3.71
N LYS A 44 20.79 1.69 -4.28
CA LYS A 44 21.17 2.04 -5.66
C LYS A 44 20.18 1.51 -6.69
N ALA A 45 19.72 0.27 -6.56
CA ALA A 45 18.77 -0.32 -7.49
C ALA A 45 17.40 0.38 -7.44
N ASN A 46 16.94 0.73 -6.23
CA ASN A 46 15.72 1.51 -6.06
C ASN A 46 15.85 2.91 -6.68
N THR A 47 16.97 3.59 -6.39
CA THR A 47 17.26 4.93 -6.91
C THR A 47 17.39 4.92 -8.43
N GLY A 48 18.03 3.90 -9.01
CA GLY A 48 18.16 3.75 -10.46
C GLY A 48 16.85 3.40 -11.17
N SER A 49 15.93 2.69 -10.50
CA SER A 49 14.68 2.22 -11.12
C SER A 49 13.53 3.21 -10.98
N VAL A 50 13.39 3.86 -9.82
CA VAL A 50 12.23 4.71 -9.47
C VAL A 50 12.66 6.12 -9.10
N GLY A 51 13.94 6.34 -8.80
CA GLY A 51 14.45 7.58 -8.22
C GLY A 51 14.50 7.54 -6.69
N ILE A 52 14.71 8.69 -6.07
CA ILE A 52 14.80 8.83 -4.61
C ILE A 52 13.45 8.48 -3.98
N ILE A 53 13.40 7.35 -3.28
CA ILE A 53 12.25 6.86 -2.51
C ILE A 53 12.30 7.38 -1.06
N SER A 54 11.16 7.43 -0.37
CA SER A 54 11.11 7.95 1.01
C SER A 54 11.81 7.02 1.99
N SER A 55 11.59 5.72 1.86
CA SER A 55 12.19 4.72 2.72
C SER A 55 12.22 3.35 2.04
N ALA A 56 13.23 2.55 2.37
CA ALA A 56 13.27 1.13 2.08
C ALA A 56 13.66 0.38 3.36
N LYS A 57 12.88 -0.65 3.71
CA LYS A 57 13.08 -1.43 4.92
C LYS A 57 12.93 -2.92 4.63
N LEU A 58 13.86 -3.73 5.11
CA LEU A 58 13.74 -5.18 5.08
C LEU A 58 12.71 -5.64 6.11
N MET A 59 11.71 -6.42 5.68
CA MET A 59 10.71 -7.04 6.54
C MET A 59 11.24 -8.34 7.14
N LEU A 60 10.64 -8.80 8.24
CA LEU A 60 10.97 -10.09 8.86
C LEU A 60 10.74 -11.28 7.93
N SER A 61 9.85 -11.14 6.93
CA SER A 61 9.64 -12.13 5.87
C SER A 61 10.81 -12.23 4.88
N GLY A 62 11.77 -11.31 4.93
CA GLY A 62 12.84 -11.18 3.93
C GLY A 62 12.42 -10.36 2.68
N ASP A 63 11.18 -9.90 2.62
CA ASP A 63 10.70 -8.98 1.57
C ASP A 63 11.14 -7.54 1.86
N LEU A 64 11.12 -6.70 0.82
CA LEU A 64 11.45 -5.28 0.95
C LEU A 64 10.18 -4.43 0.98
N LEU A 65 9.99 -3.67 2.06
CA LEU A 65 8.96 -2.64 2.15
C LEU A 65 9.53 -1.32 1.66
N VAL A 66 8.91 -0.73 0.65
CA VAL A 66 9.28 0.56 0.08
C VAL A 66 8.16 1.56 0.31
N GLU A 67 8.53 2.73 0.83
CA GLU A 67 7.65 3.89 0.89
C GLU A 67 8.02 4.90 -0.20
N VAL A 68 7.02 5.34 -0.97
CA VAL A 68 7.20 6.31 -2.05
C VAL A 68 6.57 7.66 -1.71
N ALA A 69 7.26 8.74 -2.06
CA ALA A 69 6.80 10.10 -1.83
C ALA A 69 5.77 10.57 -2.86
N SER A 70 5.82 10.02 -4.07
CA SER A 70 5.04 10.50 -5.21
C SER A 70 4.20 9.40 -5.87
N ARG A 71 3.01 9.78 -6.34
CA ARG A 71 2.16 8.90 -7.15
C ARG A 71 2.85 8.39 -8.41
N LYS A 72 3.66 9.22 -9.07
CA LYS A 72 4.41 8.79 -10.27
C LYS A 72 5.35 7.64 -9.93
N GLN A 73 6.03 7.74 -8.79
CA GLN A 73 6.90 6.69 -8.27
C GLN A 73 6.12 5.43 -7.91
N ALA A 74 4.97 5.56 -7.23
CA ALA A 74 4.08 4.45 -6.93
C ALA A 74 3.65 3.68 -8.19
N GLN A 75 3.29 4.39 -9.25
CA GLN A 75 2.90 3.77 -10.51
C GLN A 75 4.07 3.13 -11.26
N GLN A 76 5.28 3.69 -11.15
CA GLN A 76 6.48 3.12 -11.74
C GLN A 76 6.90 1.84 -11.01
N ILE A 77 6.97 1.88 -9.68
CA ILE A 77 7.43 0.74 -8.88
C ILE A 77 6.46 -0.44 -8.97
N LEU A 78 5.14 -0.20 -9.04
CA LEU A 78 4.14 -1.26 -9.26
C LEU A 78 4.27 -1.95 -10.62
N LYS A 79 4.93 -1.31 -11.60
CA LYS A 79 5.20 -1.89 -12.92
C LYS A 79 6.57 -2.57 -13.01
N LEU A 80 7.38 -2.53 -11.95
CA LEU A 80 8.67 -3.19 -11.95
C LEU A 80 8.48 -4.70 -11.87
N ASN A 81 9.14 -5.40 -12.79
CA ASN A 81 9.23 -6.86 -12.81
C ASN A 81 10.65 -7.33 -12.41
N SER A 82 11.62 -6.42 -12.40
CA SER A 82 12.99 -6.68 -12.00
C SER A 82 13.56 -5.47 -11.26
N LEU A 83 14.39 -5.73 -10.27
CA LEU A 83 15.16 -4.73 -9.54
C LEU A 83 16.64 -4.98 -9.85
N SER A 84 17.25 -4.11 -10.66
CA SER A 84 18.55 -4.39 -11.29
C SER A 84 18.46 -5.70 -12.11
N THR A 85 19.25 -6.72 -11.75
CA THR A 85 19.24 -8.05 -12.38
C THR A 85 18.33 -9.07 -11.69
N ILE A 86 17.71 -8.71 -10.58
CA ILE A 86 16.93 -9.64 -9.75
C ILE A 86 15.46 -9.58 -10.18
N PRO A 87 14.83 -10.68 -10.60
CA PRO A 87 13.38 -10.71 -10.85
C PRO A 87 12.59 -10.55 -9.56
N VAL A 88 11.56 -9.70 -9.60
CA VAL A 88 10.75 -9.33 -8.43
C VAL A 88 9.26 -9.28 -8.77
N SER A 89 8.42 -9.58 -7.78
CA SER A 89 7.00 -9.29 -7.78
C SER A 89 6.75 -8.09 -6.88
N VAL A 90 6.00 -7.11 -7.38
CA VAL A 90 5.64 -5.92 -6.62
C VAL A 90 4.15 -5.92 -6.32
N LYS A 91 3.78 -5.64 -5.07
CA LYS A 91 2.38 -5.56 -4.62
C LYS A 91 2.18 -4.42 -3.62
N PRO A 92 1.03 -3.73 -3.64
CA PRO A 92 0.73 -2.73 -2.62
C PRO A 92 0.54 -3.41 -1.25
N HIS A 93 1.00 -2.75 -0.18
CA HIS A 93 0.81 -3.23 1.18
C HIS A 93 -0.63 -2.98 1.65
N LEU A 94 -1.41 -4.04 1.80
CA LEU A 94 -2.85 -3.95 2.12
C LEU A 94 -3.12 -3.12 3.38
N THR A 95 -2.54 -3.46 4.54
CA THR A 95 -2.87 -2.79 5.80
C THR A 95 -2.37 -1.34 5.85
N LEU A 96 -1.09 -1.08 5.55
CA LEU A 96 -0.50 0.27 5.63
C LEU A 96 -1.14 1.26 4.66
N ASN A 97 -1.56 0.83 3.46
CA ASN A 97 -2.30 1.72 2.55
C ASN A 97 -3.77 1.88 2.95
N THR A 98 -4.39 0.86 3.54
CA THR A 98 -5.77 0.95 4.07
C THR A 98 -5.84 1.85 5.31
N LEU A 99 -4.81 1.92 6.14
CA LEU A 99 -4.76 2.81 7.30
C LEU A 99 -4.63 4.30 6.90
N LYS A 100 -4.07 4.59 5.72
CA LYS A 100 -3.93 5.96 5.19
C LYS A 100 -5.17 6.42 4.40
N GLY A 101 -6.03 5.49 4.00
CA GLY A 101 -7.34 5.76 3.43
C GLY A 101 -8.43 5.36 4.42
N ALA A 102 -8.89 6.31 5.24
CA ALA A 102 -10.04 6.11 6.11
C ALA A 102 -11.13 5.29 5.41
N ILE A 103 -11.57 4.21 6.06
CA ILE A 103 -12.64 3.35 5.60
C ILE A 103 -13.88 4.23 5.45
N THR A 104 -14.20 4.67 4.23
CA THR A 104 -15.55 5.16 3.91
C THR A 104 -16.43 3.93 3.76
N CYS A 105 -16.70 3.33 4.91
CA CYS A 105 -17.73 2.35 5.10
C CYS A 105 -19.06 3.09 5.01
N GLY A 106 -19.53 3.38 3.79
CA GLY A 106 -20.88 3.93 3.57
C GLY A 106 -22.01 3.06 4.13
N ARG A 107 -21.70 1.88 4.69
CA ARG A 107 -22.61 0.98 5.41
C ARG A 107 -22.35 0.83 6.91
N LEU A 108 -21.25 1.35 7.48
CA LEU A 108 -21.00 1.28 8.94
C LEU A 108 -21.37 2.59 9.66
N LEU A 109 -21.99 3.55 8.98
CA LEU A 109 -22.43 4.80 9.63
C LEU A 109 -23.60 4.60 10.61
N ASN A 110 -24.09 3.37 10.79
CA ASN A 110 -25.17 3.07 11.75
C ASN A 110 -24.91 1.82 12.61
N ILE A 111 -23.67 1.31 12.63
CA ILE A 111 -23.31 0.24 13.56
C ILE A 111 -22.62 0.92 14.75
N SER A 112 -23.27 0.93 15.91
CA SER A 112 -22.68 1.47 17.13
C SER A 112 -21.43 0.66 17.50
N ILE A 113 -20.46 1.31 18.14
CA ILE A 113 -19.21 0.70 18.61
C ILE A 113 -19.46 -0.58 19.44
N GLU A 114 -20.63 -0.64 20.09
CA GLU A 114 -21.12 -1.77 20.87
C GLU A 114 -21.37 -3.04 20.02
N GLU A 115 -21.95 -2.92 18.82
CA GLU A 115 -22.19 -4.05 17.90
C GLU A 115 -20.88 -4.60 17.32
N ILE A 116 -19.92 -3.70 17.01
CA ILE A 116 -18.59 -4.08 16.50
C ILE A 116 -17.82 -4.85 17.58
N THR A 117 -17.94 -4.43 18.84
CA THR A 117 -17.28 -5.08 19.97
C THR A 117 -17.91 -6.46 20.25
N GLN A 118 -19.23 -6.59 20.13
CA GLN A 118 -19.92 -7.87 20.31
C GLN A 118 -19.56 -8.93 19.26
N GLU A 119 -19.42 -8.56 17.98
CA GLU A 119 -19.02 -9.51 16.93
C GLU A 119 -17.54 -9.95 17.05
N PHE A 120 -16.67 -9.09 17.59
CA PHE A 120 -15.27 -9.45 17.83
C PHE A 120 -15.13 -10.48 18.97
N GLU A 121 -15.92 -10.34 20.03
CA GLU A 121 -15.99 -11.32 21.13
C GLU A 121 -16.64 -12.64 20.68
N ARG A 122 -17.62 -12.60 19.78
CA ARG A 122 -18.29 -13.80 19.25
C ARG A 122 -17.37 -14.73 18.48
N LYS A 123 -16.35 -14.19 17.80
CA LYS A 123 -15.37 -14.98 17.02
C LYS A 123 -14.22 -15.54 17.84
N ARG A 124 -14.11 -15.19 19.13
CA ARG A 124 -13.05 -15.69 20.03
C ARG A 124 -13.45 -16.95 20.82
N LEU A 125 -14.70 -17.41 20.68
CA LEU A 125 -15.27 -18.54 21.41
C LEU A 125 -15.81 -19.67 20.49
N SER A 126 -15.29 -19.81 19.27
CA SER A 126 -15.53 -20.99 18.44
C SER A 126 -14.26 -21.78 18.14
#